data_AF-A0A524D4S7-F1
#
_entry.id   AF-A0A524D4S7-F1
#
_cell.length_a   1.000
_cell.length_b   1.000
_cell.length_c   1.000
_cell.angle_alpha   90.00
_cell.angle_beta   90.00
_cell.angle_gamma   90.00
#
_symmetry.space_group_name_H-M   'P 1'
#
loop_
_entity.id
_entity.type
_entity.pdbx_description
1 polymer ?
#
loop_
_entity_poly.entity_id
_entity_poly.type
_entity_poly.pdbx_seq_one_letter_code
_entity_poly.pdbx_strand_id
1 'polypeptide(L)'
;GNREDEYRQIAQEDNFDTYPIEEAIKKCDIAFLLLPDEIMADVFEEKIKPHLKEGTTINFASGYNVGFDLIDLPEPINVIMIAPRMIGVGVRENFLTGEGFFSFVGIEQDYTGNATDILLALAKGIGTLKKGAIQMSFKDEAVLDLFNEQGFGPAFGRVLLSAIYTLIEAGYPPEAVLIEMYMSKEMAYTYKKMADVGLVKQTDFHSQTSQYGAMSRGIRYRKLPVKTIMEKTLKEIENGDFTEEWEKKISKLKFKIIKFFATKQKINKLEKQVRNNLGLKLFDIYEEEPPTKEEVEQAKEIAEELKKFELYYE
;
A
#
# COMPACT_ATOMS: atom_id res chain seq x y z
N GLY A 1 -7.63 -15.56 -14.62
CA GLY A 1 -8.67 -14.88 -15.41
C GLY A 1 -8.18 -13.46 -15.62
N ASN A 2 -8.04 -13.03 -16.86
CA ASN A 2 -7.34 -11.79 -17.20
C ASN A 2 -8.10 -11.05 -18.31
N ARG A 3 -7.96 -9.73 -18.35
CA ARG A 3 -8.31 -8.95 -19.54
C ARG A 3 -7.22 -9.10 -20.60
N GLU A 4 -7.48 -8.67 -21.84
CA GLU A 4 -6.47 -8.66 -22.90
C GLU A 4 -5.50 -7.49 -22.67
N ASP A 5 -4.44 -7.72 -21.90
CA ASP A 5 -3.40 -6.74 -21.60
C ASP A 5 -2.02 -7.39 -21.39
N GLU A 6 -1.03 -6.59 -20.99
CA GLU A 6 0.33 -7.04 -20.70
C GLU A 6 0.38 -8.11 -19.60
N TYR A 7 -0.51 -8.05 -18.60
CA TYR A 7 -0.52 -9.04 -17.51
C TYR A 7 -0.97 -10.41 -17.99
N ARG A 8 -1.85 -10.48 -18.99
CA ARG A 8 -2.19 -11.74 -19.64
C ARG A 8 -1.01 -12.32 -20.41
N GLN A 9 -0.25 -11.47 -21.10
CA GLN A 9 0.95 -11.91 -21.84
C GLN A 9 1.99 -12.47 -20.87
N ILE A 10 2.27 -11.77 -19.77
CA ILE A 10 3.18 -12.24 -18.72
C ILE A 10 2.71 -13.60 -18.15
N ALA A 11 1.42 -13.77 -17.87
CA ALA A 11 0.90 -15.05 -17.37
C ALA A 11 1.12 -16.20 -18.37
N GLN A 12 0.99 -15.95 -19.68
CA GLN A 12 1.26 -16.94 -20.72
C GLN A 12 2.76 -17.26 -20.85
N GLU A 13 3.62 -16.25 -20.73
CA GLU A 13 5.08 -16.43 -20.69
C GLU A 13 5.52 -17.27 -19.48
N ASP A 14 4.83 -17.11 -18.35
CA ASP A 14 4.97 -17.95 -17.15
C ASP A 14 4.30 -19.35 -17.29
N ASN A 15 3.77 -19.68 -18.47
CA ASN A 15 3.12 -20.94 -18.83
C ASN A 15 1.79 -21.22 -18.09
N PHE A 16 1.03 -20.19 -17.75
CA PHE A 16 -0.33 -20.34 -17.26
C PHE A 16 -1.36 -20.31 -18.40
N ASP A 17 -2.37 -21.17 -18.30
CA ASP A 17 -3.58 -21.04 -19.10
C ASP A 17 -4.34 -19.78 -18.70
N THR A 18 -4.64 -18.93 -19.69
CA THR A 18 -5.36 -17.67 -19.48
C THR A 18 -6.75 -17.72 -20.11
N TYR A 19 -7.74 -17.19 -19.38
CA TYR A 19 -9.12 -17.07 -19.82
C TYR A 19 -9.65 -15.66 -19.51
N PRO A 20 -10.69 -15.19 -20.22
CA PRO A 20 -11.54 -14.10 -19.74
C PRO A 20 -11.99 -14.36 -18.29
N ILE A 21 -12.22 -13.31 -17.51
CA ILE A 21 -12.55 -13.41 -16.08
C ILE A 21 -13.78 -14.30 -15.88
N GLU A 22 -14.82 -14.07 -16.67
CA GLU A 22 -16.11 -14.75 -16.66
C GLU A 22 -15.95 -16.26 -16.91
N GLU A 23 -15.08 -16.63 -17.83
CA GLU A 23 -14.79 -18.03 -18.13
C GLU A 23 -13.96 -18.69 -17.03
N ALA A 24 -12.98 -17.97 -16.48
CA ALA A 24 -12.18 -18.47 -15.36
C ALA A 24 -13.04 -18.78 -14.13
N ILE A 25 -13.98 -17.88 -13.79
CA ILE A 25 -14.88 -18.06 -12.64
C ILE A 25 -15.80 -19.27 -12.81
N LYS A 26 -16.33 -19.51 -14.03
CA LYS A 26 -17.16 -20.70 -14.31
C LYS A 26 -16.39 -22.01 -14.11
N LYS A 27 -15.08 -22.00 -14.35
CA LYS A 27 -14.21 -23.19 -14.26
C LYS A 27 -13.67 -23.43 -12.85
N CYS A 28 -13.46 -22.40 -12.05
CA CYS A 28 -12.78 -22.54 -10.75
C CYS A 28 -13.72 -22.97 -9.62
N ASP A 29 -13.17 -23.63 -8.60
CA ASP A 29 -13.84 -23.84 -7.31
C ASP A 29 -13.28 -22.90 -6.22
N ILE A 30 -12.09 -22.34 -6.47
CA ILE A 30 -11.41 -21.37 -5.63
C ILE A 30 -10.91 -20.23 -6.52
N ALA A 31 -11.28 -18.99 -6.21
CA ALA A 31 -10.86 -17.79 -6.93
C ALA A 31 -10.06 -16.86 -6.02
N PHE A 32 -8.86 -16.45 -6.46
CA PHE A 32 -8.10 -15.38 -5.81
C PHE A 32 -8.40 -14.07 -6.54
N LEU A 33 -9.01 -13.11 -5.86
CA LEU A 33 -9.30 -11.80 -6.42
C LEU A 33 -8.16 -10.85 -6.11
N LEU A 34 -7.27 -10.68 -7.10
CA LEU A 34 -6.04 -9.88 -7.01
C LEU A 34 -6.10 -8.67 -7.95
N LEU A 35 -7.28 -8.06 -8.06
CA LEU A 35 -7.50 -6.83 -8.82
C LEU A 35 -7.19 -5.61 -7.93
N PRO A 36 -6.91 -4.44 -8.52
CA PRO A 36 -6.88 -3.19 -7.77
C PRO A 36 -8.19 -2.96 -7.01
N ASP A 37 -8.09 -2.45 -5.78
CA ASP A 37 -9.23 -2.30 -4.87
C ASP A 37 -10.31 -1.38 -5.46
N GLU A 38 -9.92 -0.35 -6.21
CA GLU A 38 -10.81 0.66 -6.78
C GLU A 38 -11.67 0.18 -7.95
N ILE A 39 -11.34 -0.96 -8.57
CA ILE A 39 -12.15 -1.55 -9.66
C ILE A 39 -12.83 -2.86 -9.22
N MET A 40 -12.51 -3.35 -8.02
CA MET A 40 -12.94 -4.66 -7.57
C MET A 40 -14.46 -4.78 -7.52
N ALA A 41 -15.16 -3.77 -6.99
CA ALA A 41 -16.62 -3.78 -6.86
C ALA A 41 -17.33 -3.91 -8.21
N ASP A 42 -16.94 -3.07 -9.19
CA ASP A 42 -17.50 -3.11 -10.54
C ASP A 42 -17.23 -4.47 -11.23
N VAL A 43 -15.99 -4.94 -11.17
CA VAL A 43 -15.63 -6.24 -11.78
C VAL A 43 -16.30 -7.40 -11.07
N PHE A 44 -16.47 -7.31 -9.75
CA PHE A 44 -17.15 -8.34 -8.97
C PHE A 44 -18.61 -8.46 -9.40
N GLU A 45 -19.35 -7.36 -9.44
CA GLU A 45 -20.77 -7.36 -9.78
C GLU A 45 -20.99 -7.76 -11.25
N GLU A 46 -20.18 -7.25 -12.18
CA GLU A 46 -20.39 -7.47 -13.61
C GLU A 46 -19.88 -8.83 -14.11
N LYS A 47 -18.73 -9.30 -13.59
CA LYS A 47 -17.97 -10.41 -14.22
C LYS A 47 -17.77 -11.62 -13.34
N ILE A 48 -17.87 -11.47 -12.01
CA ILE A 48 -17.60 -12.55 -11.07
C ILE A 48 -18.91 -13.11 -10.53
N LYS A 49 -19.69 -12.28 -9.82
CA LYS A 49 -20.92 -12.65 -9.12
C LYS A 49 -21.92 -13.42 -10.00
N PRO A 50 -22.18 -13.05 -11.28
CA PRO A 50 -23.15 -13.77 -12.13
C PRO A 50 -22.69 -15.17 -12.56
N HIS A 51 -21.45 -15.54 -12.25
CA HIS A 51 -20.81 -16.76 -12.74
C HIS A 51 -20.32 -17.67 -11.62
N LEU A 52 -20.48 -17.26 -10.36
CA LEU A 52 -20.13 -18.06 -9.19
C LEU A 52 -21.01 -19.32 -9.11
N LYS A 53 -20.38 -20.44 -8.75
CA LYS A 53 -21.06 -21.68 -8.40
C LYS A 53 -21.29 -21.71 -6.89
N GLU A 54 -22.36 -22.39 -6.48
CA GLU A 54 -22.56 -22.73 -5.06
C GLU A 54 -21.33 -23.47 -4.50
N GLY A 55 -20.91 -23.08 -3.30
CA GLY A 55 -19.73 -23.62 -2.62
C GLY A 55 -18.38 -23.10 -3.13
N THR A 56 -18.34 -22.18 -4.11
CA THR A 56 -17.10 -21.55 -4.55
C THR A 56 -16.43 -20.83 -3.37
N THR A 57 -15.11 -20.90 -3.25
CA THR A 57 -14.36 -20.10 -2.28
C THR A 57 -13.71 -18.90 -2.95
N ILE A 58 -13.95 -17.71 -2.43
CA ILE A 58 -13.31 -16.47 -2.89
C ILE A 58 -12.29 -16.04 -1.85
N ASN A 59 -11.04 -15.86 -2.29
CA ASN A 59 -9.96 -15.30 -1.50
C ASN A 59 -9.66 -13.85 -1.91
N PHE A 60 -9.70 -12.95 -0.94
CA PHE A 60 -9.19 -11.59 -1.08
C PHE A 60 -7.77 -11.47 -0.53
N ALA A 61 -6.98 -10.54 -1.09
CA ALA A 61 -5.63 -10.20 -0.58
C ALA A 61 -5.57 -8.88 0.19
N SER A 62 -6.71 -8.19 0.28
CA SER A 62 -6.95 -6.95 1.02
C SER A 62 -8.35 -7.05 1.61
N GLY A 63 -8.52 -6.58 2.83
CA GLY A 63 -9.79 -6.52 3.53
C GLY A 63 -10.66 -5.35 3.07
N TYR A 64 -10.13 -4.41 2.28
CA TYR A 64 -10.76 -3.12 1.99
C TYR A 64 -12.20 -3.25 1.45
N ASN A 65 -12.38 -3.97 0.35
CA ASN A 65 -13.68 -4.04 -0.32
C ASN A 65 -14.76 -4.73 0.53
N VAL A 66 -14.41 -5.78 1.26
CA VAL A 66 -15.36 -6.53 2.10
C VAL A 66 -15.56 -5.83 3.44
N GLY A 67 -14.47 -5.42 4.10
CA GLY A 67 -14.51 -4.79 5.42
C GLY A 67 -15.18 -3.42 5.44
N PHE A 68 -15.33 -2.76 4.30
CA PHE A 68 -16.09 -1.51 4.15
C PHE A 68 -17.41 -1.68 3.40
N ASP A 69 -17.90 -2.92 3.25
CA ASP A 69 -19.19 -3.23 2.62
C ASP A 69 -19.34 -2.66 1.20
N LEU A 70 -18.25 -2.60 0.43
CA LEU A 70 -18.24 -2.10 -0.95
C LEU A 70 -18.67 -3.14 -1.97
N ILE A 71 -18.75 -4.40 -1.55
CA ILE A 71 -19.16 -5.54 -2.37
C ILE A 71 -20.31 -6.27 -1.70
N ASP A 72 -21.36 -6.54 -2.47
CA ASP A 72 -22.48 -7.38 -2.05
C ASP A 72 -22.13 -8.86 -2.24
N LEU A 73 -21.77 -9.52 -1.13
CA LEU A 73 -21.35 -10.92 -1.11
C LEU A 73 -22.56 -11.88 -1.18
N PRO A 74 -22.64 -12.77 -2.19
CA PRO A 74 -23.73 -13.73 -2.26
C PRO A 74 -23.61 -14.80 -1.16
N GLU A 75 -24.73 -15.27 -0.61
CA GLU A 75 -24.71 -16.27 0.49
C GLU A 75 -24.09 -17.65 0.14
N PRO A 76 -24.26 -18.25 -1.06
CA PRO A 76 -23.86 -19.63 -1.33
C PRO A 76 -22.35 -19.81 -1.61
N ILE A 77 -21.46 -18.99 -1.04
CA ILE A 77 -20.00 -19.08 -1.23
C ILE A 77 -19.24 -18.99 0.09
N ASN A 78 -17.99 -19.46 0.10
CA ASN A 78 -17.05 -19.12 1.16
C ASN A 78 -16.32 -17.83 0.79
N VAL A 79 -16.05 -16.97 1.78
CA VAL A 79 -15.26 -15.75 1.60
C VAL A 79 -14.15 -15.73 2.64
N ILE A 80 -12.92 -15.75 2.16
CA ILE A 80 -11.71 -15.80 2.98
C ILE A 80 -10.72 -14.70 2.57
N MET A 81 -9.78 -14.42 3.44
CA MET A 81 -8.70 -13.47 3.18
C MET A 81 -7.36 -14.12 3.50
N ILE A 82 -6.42 -13.97 2.58
CA ILE A 82 -4.99 -14.21 2.81
C ILE A 82 -4.28 -13.00 2.27
N ALA A 83 -3.78 -12.17 3.18
CA ALA A 83 -3.28 -10.84 2.88
C ALA A 83 -1.80 -10.74 3.29
N PRO A 84 -0.84 -11.07 2.40
CA PRO A 84 0.60 -11.03 2.68
C PRO A 84 1.08 -9.63 3.10
N ARG A 85 1.93 -9.54 4.12
CA ARG A 85 2.58 -8.27 4.53
C ARG A 85 3.88 -8.04 3.76
N MET A 86 3.75 -8.02 2.43
CA MET A 86 4.86 -7.93 1.48
C MET A 86 4.33 -7.51 0.11
N ILE A 87 5.14 -6.80 -0.69
CA ILE A 87 4.84 -6.58 -2.10
C ILE A 87 4.85 -7.91 -2.88
N GLY A 88 4.07 -8.01 -3.96
CA GLY A 88 3.87 -9.26 -4.70
C GLY A 88 5.18 -9.94 -5.18
N VAL A 89 6.16 -9.16 -5.64
CA VAL A 89 7.48 -9.71 -6.02
C VAL A 89 8.18 -10.34 -4.81
N GLY A 90 8.14 -9.67 -3.65
CA GLY A 90 8.73 -10.18 -2.41
C GLY A 90 8.04 -11.44 -1.89
N VAL A 91 6.72 -11.57 -2.09
CA VAL A 91 5.99 -12.82 -1.81
C VAL A 91 6.60 -13.98 -2.60
N ARG A 92 6.81 -13.79 -3.91
CA ARG A 92 7.39 -14.82 -4.78
C ARG A 92 8.83 -15.14 -4.42
N GLU A 93 9.66 -14.12 -4.22
CA GLU A 93 11.07 -14.29 -3.85
C GLU A 93 11.20 -15.07 -2.54
N ASN A 94 10.45 -14.70 -1.50
CA ASN A 94 10.49 -15.38 -0.21
C ASN A 94 9.90 -16.79 -0.25
N PHE A 95 8.94 -17.04 -1.14
CA PHE A 95 8.45 -18.40 -1.39
C PHE A 95 9.56 -19.27 -2.00
N LEU A 96 10.27 -18.77 -3.02
CA LEU A 96 11.34 -19.50 -3.71
C LEU A 96 12.53 -19.80 -2.81
N THR A 97 12.89 -18.90 -1.90
CA THR A 97 13.96 -19.12 -0.92
C THR A 97 13.53 -20.01 0.25
N GLY A 98 12.24 -20.36 0.34
CA GLY A 98 11.66 -21.13 1.45
C GLY A 98 11.56 -20.34 2.76
N GLU A 99 11.87 -19.03 2.75
CA GLU A 99 11.77 -18.17 3.91
C GLU A 99 10.30 -17.94 4.32
N GLY A 100 9.41 -17.77 3.34
CA GLY A 100 8.01 -17.39 3.55
C GLY A 100 7.84 -15.95 4.04
N PHE A 101 6.62 -15.60 4.45
CA PHE A 101 6.25 -14.23 4.80
C PHE A 101 5.10 -14.22 5.80
N PHE A 102 4.98 -13.16 6.60
CA PHE A 102 3.82 -12.96 7.46
C PHE A 102 2.61 -12.57 6.64
N SER A 103 1.44 -13.06 7.02
CA SER A 103 0.17 -12.65 6.44
C SER A 103 -0.88 -12.42 7.52
N PHE A 104 -1.83 -11.57 7.21
CA PHE A 104 -3.11 -11.53 7.91
C PHE A 104 -4.08 -12.48 7.21
N VAL A 105 -4.88 -13.20 7.98
CA VAL A 105 -5.85 -14.18 7.45
C VAL A 105 -7.22 -13.98 8.10
N GLY A 106 -8.29 -14.25 7.37
CA GLY A 106 -9.65 -14.05 7.86
C GLY A 106 -10.66 -14.91 7.13
N ILE A 107 -11.83 -15.10 7.75
CA ILE A 107 -13.00 -15.77 7.17
C ILE A 107 -14.18 -14.83 7.41
N GLU A 108 -14.80 -14.37 6.33
CA GLU A 108 -16.01 -13.54 6.38
C GLU A 108 -17.27 -14.42 6.27
N GLN A 109 -17.23 -15.42 5.37
CA GLN A 109 -18.34 -16.34 5.13
C GLN A 109 -17.81 -17.78 5.03
N ASP A 110 -18.46 -18.71 5.75
CA ASP A 110 -18.18 -20.15 5.70
C ASP A 110 -19.46 -20.92 5.35
N TYR A 111 -19.86 -20.84 4.08
CA TYR A 111 -21.07 -21.49 3.58
C TYR A 111 -20.99 -23.03 3.64
N THR A 112 -19.83 -23.58 3.29
CA THR A 112 -19.62 -25.03 3.18
C THR A 112 -19.22 -25.71 4.50
N GLY A 113 -18.87 -24.93 5.52
CA GLY A 113 -18.41 -25.42 6.82
C GLY A 113 -16.95 -25.89 6.85
N ASN A 114 -16.19 -25.64 5.79
CA ASN A 114 -14.77 -26.02 5.69
C ASN A 114 -13.84 -24.86 5.27
N ALA A 115 -14.31 -23.60 5.32
CA ALA A 115 -13.52 -22.45 4.91
C ALA A 115 -12.19 -22.32 5.67
N THR A 116 -12.15 -22.73 6.95
CA THR A 116 -10.92 -22.75 7.75
C THR A 116 -9.87 -23.71 7.17
N ASP A 117 -10.27 -24.91 6.78
CA ASP A 117 -9.34 -25.90 6.21
C ASP A 117 -8.83 -25.44 4.85
N ILE A 118 -9.72 -24.87 4.02
CA ILE A 118 -9.36 -24.27 2.73
C ILE A 118 -8.37 -23.12 2.94
N LEU A 119 -8.67 -22.19 3.84
CA LEU A 119 -7.81 -21.06 4.18
C LEU A 119 -6.41 -21.51 4.59
N LEU A 120 -6.32 -22.47 5.52
CA LEU A 120 -5.03 -22.99 6.00
C LEU A 120 -4.27 -23.74 4.90
N ALA A 121 -4.96 -24.51 4.06
CA ALA A 121 -4.34 -25.22 2.94
C ALA A 121 -3.77 -24.24 1.90
N LEU A 122 -4.53 -23.21 1.54
CA LEU A 122 -4.10 -22.17 0.61
C LEU A 122 -2.96 -21.31 1.19
N ALA A 123 -3.07 -20.88 2.44
CA ALA A 123 -2.02 -20.14 3.14
C ALA A 123 -0.72 -20.95 3.22
N LYS A 124 -0.80 -22.27 3.44
CA LYS A 124 0.35 -23.16 3.36
C LYS A 124 0.92 -23.21 1.94
N GLY A 125 0.04 -23.36 0.94
CA GLY A 125 0.39 -23.49 -0.47
C GLY A 125 1.18 -22.28 -1.01
N ILE A 126 0.83 -21.07 -0.57
CA ILE A 126 1.54 -19.84 -0.99
C ILE A 126 2.75 -19.49 -0.10
N GLY A 127 3.01 -20.25 0.98
CA GLY A 127 4.17 -20.04 1.85
C GLY A 127 3.95 -19.15 3.08
N THR A 128 2.75 -18.62 3.30
CA THR A 128 2.39 -17.84 4.49
C THR A 128 2.76 -18.57 5.79
N LEU A 129 2.36 -19.85 5.91
CA LEU A 129 2.54 -20.61 7.16
C LEU A 129 3.99 -21.01 7.46
N LYS A 130 4.96 -20.64 6.61
CA LYS A 130 6.40 -20.80 6.90
C LYS A 130 6.90 -19.79 7.93
N LYS A 131 6.40 -18.55 7.88
CA LYS A 131 6.69 -17.51 8.90
C LYS A 131 5.58 -17.43 9.94
N GLY A 132 4.32 -17.47 9.50
CA GLY A 132 3.17 -17.41 10.37
C GLY A 132 2.06 -16.52 9.82
N ALA A 133 0.85 -16.75 10.30
CA ALA A 133 -0.32 -15.94 10.00
C ALA A 133 -0.98 -15.46 11.28
N ILE A 134 -1.62 -14.30 11.23
CA ILE A 134 -2.44 -13.77 12.32
C ILE A 134 -3.88 -13.67 11.83
N GLN A 135 -4.80 -14.30 12.55
CA GLN A 135 -6.22 -14.21 12.25
C GLN A 135 -6.78 -12.85 12.66
N MET A 136 -7.54 -12.20 11.78
CA MET A 136 -8.27 -10.97 12.06
C MET A 136 -9.48 -10.82 11.14
N SER A 137 -10.35 -9.85 11.43
CA SER A 137 -11.45 -9.49 10.52
C SER A 137 -10.93 -8.77 9.27
N PHE A 138 -11.72 -8.77 8.20
CA PHE A 138 -11.41 -7.99 6.99
C PHE A 138 -11.35 -6.49 7.30
N LYS A 139 -12.26 -6.01 8.15
CA LYS A 139 -12.25 -4.62 8.62
C LYS A 139 -10.96 -4.25 9.34
N ASP A 140 -10.51 -5.05 10.30
CA ASP A 140 -9.30 -4.76 11.07
C ASP A 140 -8.07 -4.71 10.17
N GLU A 141 -7.97 -5.63 9.20
CA GLU A 141 -6.90 -5.65 8.22
C GLU A 141 -6.87 -4.35 7.41
N ALA A 142 -8.02 -3.95 6.85
CA ALA A 142 -8.13 -2.76 6.03
C ALA A 142 -7.82 -1.49 6.84
N VAL A 143 -8.29 -1.42 8.09
CA VAL A 143 -8.00 -0.30 8.99
C VAL A 143 -6.51 -0.19 9.27
N LEU A 144 -5.83 -1.31 9.55
CA LEU A 144 -4.38 -1.31 9.81
C LEU A 144 -3.57 -0.86 8.59
N ASP A 145 -3.95 -1.33 7.40
CA ASP A 145 -3.28 -1.01 6.15
C ASP A 145 -3.45 0.49 5.81
N LEU A 146 -4.70 0.96 5.77
CA LEU A 146 -5.01 2.37 5.52
C LEU A 146 -4.39 3.30 6.58
N PHE A 147 -4.36 2.89 7.86
CA PHE A 147 -3.73 3.69 8.91
C PHE A 147 -2.22 3.85 8.68
N ASN A 148 -1.53 2.80 8.24
CA ASN A 148 -0.13 2.90 7.90
C ASN A 148 0.09 3.88 6.73
N GLU A 149 -0.76 3.84 5.71
CA GLU A 149 -0.65 4.67 4.51
C GLU A 149 -1.05 6.13 4.73
N GLN A 150 -2.01 6.40 5.61
CA GLN A 150 -2.60 7.74 5.79
C GLN A 150 -2.22 8.40 7.12
N GLY A 151 -2.08 7.61 8.19
CA GLY A 151 -1.70 8.10 9.51
C GLY A 151 -0.19 8.21 9.66
N PHE A 152 0.54 7.13 9.34
CA PHE A 152 2.00 7.09 9.47
C PHE A 152 2.74 7.68 8.27
N GLY A 153 2.38 7.26 7.05
CA GLY A 153 3.09 7.63 5.81
C GLY A 153 3.31 9.13 5.62
N PRO A 154 2.27 9.98 5.65
CA PRO A 154 2.40 11.43 5.42
C PRO A 154 3.18 12.12 6.55
N ALA A 155 3.01 11.68 7.80
CA ALA A 155 3.75 12.22 8.93
C ALA A 155 5.25 11.93 8.78
N PHE A 156 5.61 10.70 8.42
CA PHE A 156 6.99 10.31 8.15
C PHE A 156 7.55 11.06 6.93
N GLY A 157 6.79 11.16 5.84
CA GLY A 157 7.17 11.89 4.64
C GLY A 157 7.48 13.36 4.93
N ARG A 158 6.68 14.04 5.76
CA ARG A 158 6.97 15.43 6.16
C ARG A 158 8.25 15.55 6.96
N VAL A 159 8.53 14.62 7.88
CA VAL A 159 9.78 14.61 8.65
C VAL A 159 10.98 14.42 7.72
N LEU A 160 10.89 13.49 6.78
CA LEU A 160 11.95 13.22 5.80
C LEU A 160 12.23 14.43 4.90
N LEU A 161 11.19 15.03 4.31
CA LEU A 161 11.32 16.23 3.47
C LEU A 161 11.89 17.41 4.26
N SER A 162 11.43 17.63 5.50
CA SER A 162 11.95 18.71 6.35
C SER A 162 13.44 18.53 6.64
N ALA A 163 13.89 17.29 6.90
CA ALA A 163 15.30 16.98 7.13
C ALA A 163 16.14 17.23 5.87
N ILE A 164 15.67 16.79 4.70
CA ILE A 164 16.33 17.02 3.41
C ILE A 164 16.49 18.51 3.16
N TYR A 165 15.40 19.29 3.21
CA TYR A 165 15.46 20.72 2.91
C TYR A 165 16.31 21.50 3.91
N THR A 166 16.27 21.14 5.20
CA THR A 166 17.16 21.74 6.21
C THR A 166 18.64 21.60 5.83
N LEU A 167 19.06 20.41 5.34
CA LEU A 167 20.44 20.18 4.93
C LEU A 167 20.79 20.88 3.62
N ILE A 168 19.88 20.88 2.65
CA ILE A 168 20.07 21.59 1.37
C ILE A 168 20.19 23.09 1.59
N GLU A 169 19.33 23.69 2.41
CA GLU A 169 19.36 25.11 2.75
C GLU A 169 20.62 25.49 3.55
N ALA A 170 21.15 24.56 4.35
CA ALA A 170 22.43 24.73 5.03
C ALA A 170 23.65 24.62 4.08
N GLY A 171 23.45 24.30 2.80
CA GLY A 171 24.50 24.28 1.77
C GLY A 171 25.23 22.95 1.62
N TYR A 172 24.71 21.84 2.16
CA TYR A 172 25.32 20.53 1.95
C TYR A 172 25.09 20.01 0.51
N PRO A 173 26.01 19.21 -0.06
CA PRO A 173 25.87 18.67 -1.40
C PRO A 173 24.60 17.80 -1.53
N PRO A 174 23.75 18.03 -2.56
CA PRO A 174 22.56 17.23 -2.81
C PRO A 174 22.77 15.72 -2.81
N GLU A 175 23.85 15.26 -3.43
CA GLU A 175 24.20 13.84 -3.52
C GLU A 175 24.45 13.26 -2.13
N ALA A 176 25.21 13.97 -1.29
CA ALA A 176 25.48 13.54 0.08
C ALA A 176 24.20 13.50 0.91
N VAL A 177 23.33 14.51 0.78
CA VAL A 177 22.05 14.57 1.50
C VAL A 177 21.15 13.39 1.12
N LEU A 178 20.91 13.13 -0.17
CA LEU A 178 19.99 12.05 -0.56
C LEU A 178 20.57 10.65 -0.28
N ILE A 179 21.90 10.47 -0.39
CA ILE A 179 22.58 9.24 0.01
C ILE A 179 22.39 8.96 1.49
N GLU A 180 22.64 9.96 2.35
CA GLU A 180 22.48 9.85 3.80
C GLU A 180 21.03 9.59 4.20
N MET A 181 20.07 10.26 3.54
CA MET A 181 18.65 10.19 3.94
C MET A 181 17.98 8.87 3.54
N TYR A 182 18.23 8.33 2.34
CA TYR A 182 17.60 7.06 1.93
C TYR A 182 18.29 6.30 0.79
N MET A 183 19.05 6.95 -0.11
CA MET A 183 19.58 6.25 -1.29
C MET A 183 20.64 5.20 -0.95
N SER A 184 21.35 5.33 0.18
CA SER A 184 22.29 4.30 0.68
C SER A 184 21.61 3.00 1.10
N LYS A 185 20.28 3.04 1.34
CA LYS A 185 19.48 1.95 1.93
C LYS A 185 19.89 1.56 3.35
N GLU A 186 20.73 2.35 4.03
CA GLU A 186 21.12 2.09 5.43
C GLU A 186 19.90 2.11 6.37
N MET A 187 18.94 3.01 6.12
CA MET A 187 17.65 3.02 6.81
C MET A 187 16.90 1.69 6.63
N ALA A 188 16.82 1.13 5.43
CA ALA A 188 16.16 -0.16 5.19
C ALA A 188 16.85 -1.30 5.96
N TYR A 189 18.20 -1.30 6.03
CA TYR A 189 18.94 -2.24 6.86
C TYR A 189 18.62 -2.09 8.35
N THR A 190 18.48 -0.86 8.83
CA THR A 190 18.09 -0.56 10.22
C THR A 190 16.69 -1.09 10.52
N TYR A 191 15.72 -0.92 9.62
CA TYR A 191 14.38 -1.49 9.77
C TYR A 191 14.40 -3.02 9.79
N LYS A 192 15.27 -3.65 8.98
CA LYS A 192 15.49 -5.11 9.06
C LYS A 192 15.98 -5.52 10.45
N LYS A 193 16.92 -4.76 11.05
CA LYS A 193 17.37 -5.03 12.42
C LYS A 193 16.31 -4.76 13.48
N MET A 194 15.45 -3.77 13.29
CA MET A 194 14.27 -3.57 14.15
C MET A 194 13.35 -4.80 14.11
N ALA A 195 13.14 -5.40 12.94
CA ALA A 195 12.34 -6.63 12.82
C ALA A 195 13.03 -7.84 13.47
N ASP A 196 14.36 -7.96 13.36
CA ASP A 196 15.12 -9.07 13.93
C ASP A 196 15.20 -9.03 15.47
N VAL A 197 15.46 -7.85 16.06
CA VAL A 197 15.81 -7.72 17.49
C VAL A 197 14.96 -6.72 18.28
N GLY A 198 14.06 -6.00 17.62
CA GLY A 198 13.20 -4.97 18.22
C GLY A 198 13.76 -3.54 18.15
N LEU A 199 12.87 -2.56 18.35
CA LEU A 199 13.15 -1.13 18.15
C LEU A 199 14.29 -0.59 19.03
N VAL A 200 14.40 -1.07 20.27
CA VAL A 200 15.41 -0.59 21.23
C VAL A 200 16.73 -1.33 21.03
N LYS A 201 16.72 -2.66 20.95
CA LYS A 201 17.94 -3.47 20.85
C LYS A 201 18.73 -3.19 19.57
N GLN A 202 18.06 -2.84 18.47
CA GLN A 202 18.75 -2.48 17.23
C GLN A 202 19.75 -1.32 17.43
N THR A 203 19.51 -0.45 18.43
CA THR A 203 20.40 0.71 18.68
C THR A 203 21.83 0.30 19.02
N ASP A 204 22.05 -0.94 19.48
CA ASP A 204 23.38 -1.51 19.74
C ASP A 204 24.23 -1.65 18.46
N PHE A 205 23.62 -1.65 17.28
CA PHE A 205 24.33 -1.66 15.99
C PHE A 205 24.87 -0.29 15.58
N HIS A 206 24.60 0.75 16.37
CA HIS A 206 25.04 2.13 16.12
C HIS A 206 26.13 2.55 17.11
N SER A 207 26.95 3.54 16.73
CA SER A 207 27.95 4.10 17.64
C SER A 207 27.32 4.73 18.88
N GLN A 208 28.04 4.78 20.00
CA GLN A 208 27.57 5.44 21.23
C GLN A 208 27.20 6.91 21.00
N THR A 209 27.92 7.60 20.11
CA THR A 209 27.59 8.98 19.69
C THR A 209 26.21 9.05 19.02
N SER A 210 25.91 8.12 18.10
CA SER A 210 24.60 8.03 17.44
C SER A 210 23.50 7.71 18.44
N GLN A 211 23.71 6.71 19.31
CA GLN A 211 22.76 6.32 20.36
C GLN A 211 22.42 7.50 21.28
N TYR A 212 23.45 8.18 21.81
CA TYR A 212 23.25 9.37 22.66
C TYR A 212 22.55 10.50 21.89
N GLY A 213 22.95 10.76 20.64
CA GLY A 213 22.35 11.77 19.79
C GLY A 213 20.86 11.52 19.58
N ALA A 214 20.48 10.32 19.15
CA ALA A 214 19.10 9.92 18.91
C ALA A 214 18.24 10.02 20.17
N MET A 215 18.68 9.41 21.29
CA MET A 215 17.91 9.39 22.54
C MET A 215 17.75 10.79 23.14
N SER A 216 18.83 11.57 23.21
CA SER A 216 18.78 12.90 23.83
C SER A 216 18.05 13.93 22.97
N ARG A 217 18.13 13.83 21.63
CA ARG A 217 17.45 14.77 20.73
C ARG A 217 16.00 14.37 20.49
N GLY A 218 15.66 13.08 20.60
CA GLY A 218 14.28 12.58 20.54
C GLY A 218 13.34 13.30 21.51
N ILE A 219 13.82 13.70 22.69
CA ILE A 219 13.06 14.47 23.69
C ILE A 219 12.51 15.78 23.11
N ARG A 220 13.19 16.39 22.13
CA ARG A 220 12.77 17.65 21.48
C ARG A 220 11.49 17.47 20.68
N TYR A 221 11.19 16.25 20.22
CA TYR A 221 10.01 15.93 19.42
C TYR A 221 8.81 15.45 20.25
N ARG A 222 8.94 15.37 21.59
CA ARG A 222 7.90 14.80 22.48
C ARG A 222 6.55 15.53 22.48
N LYS A 223 6.53 16.82 22.09
CA LYS A 223 5.33 17.67 22.12
C LYS A 223 4.70 17.88 20.74
N LEU A 224 5.11 17.10 19.74
CA LEU A 224 4.46 17.17 18.43
C LEU A 224 3.04 16.59 18.53
N PRO A 225 2.03 17.23 17.91
CA PRO A 225 0.64 16.75 17.93
C PRO A 225 0.41 15.53 17.02
N VAL A 226 1.46 14.76 16.69
CA VAL A 226 1.43 13.64 15.74
C VAL A 226 0.42 12.58 16.17
N LYS A 227 0.41 12.21 17.46
CA LYS A 227 -0.55 11.22 17.99
C LYS A 227 -1.99 11.69 17.82
N THR A 228 -2.29 12.95 18.09
CA THR A 228 -3.65 13.50 17.97
C THR A 228 -4.12 13.51 16.52
N ILE A 229 -3.24 13.83 15.57
CA ILE A 229 -3.56 13.75 14.14
C ILE A 229 -3.83 12.28 13.75
N MET A 230 -2.94 11.36 14.14
CA MET A 230 -3.11 9.93 13.88
C MET A 230 -4.39 9.37 14.50
N GLU A 231 -4.75 9.74 15.72
CA GLU A 231 -6.01 9.33 16.37
C GLU A 231 -7.25 9.84 15.62
N LYS A 232 -7.18 11.03 15.01
CA LYS A 232 -8.25 11.55 14.16
C LYS A 232 -8.34 10.76 12.86
N THR A 233 -7.22 10.55 12.18
CA THR A 233 -7.14 9.76 10.94
C THR A 233 -7.62 8.33 11.15
N LEU A 234 -7.24 7.68 12.26
CA LEU A 234 -7.73 6.34 12.60
C LEU A 234 -9.26 6.31 12.70
N LYS A 235 -9.87 7.29 13.35
CA LYS A 235 -11.34 7.37 13.47
C LYS A 235 -12.02 7.60 12.13
N GLU A 236 -11.45 8.45 11.28
CA GLU A 236 -11.96 8.71 9.92
C GLU A 236 -11.92 7.42 9.08
N ILE A 237 -10.89 6.59 9.25
CA ILE A 237 -10.79 5.26 8.61
C ILE A 237 -11.79 4.28 9.23
N GLU A 238 -11.82 4.12 10.56
CA GLU A 238 -12.69 3.17 11.25
C GLU A 238 -14.17 3.38 10.90
N ASN A 239 -14.62 4.64 10.91
CA ASN A 239 -16.01 5.01 10.62
C ASN A 239 -16.37 4.96 9.13
N GLY A 240 -15.40 4.76 8.23
CA GLY A 240 -15.63 4.74 6.79
C GLY A 240 -15.70 6.13 6.14
N ASP A 241 -15.38 7.20 6.87
CA ASP A 241 -15.40 8.57 6.35
C ASP A 241 -14.42 8.73 5.16
N PHE A 242 -13.22 8.12 5.26
CA PHE A 242 -12.24 8.13 4.16
C PHE A 242 -12.78 7.36 2.94
N THR A 243 -13.38 6.19 3.16
CA THR A 243 -13.94 5.37 2.08
C THR A 243 -15.06 6.14 1.36
N GLU A 244 -15.96 6.79 2.10
CA GLU A 244 -17.01 7.63 1.53
C GLU A 244 -16.43 8.86 0.80
N GLU A 245 -15.38 9.48 1.33
CA GLU A 245 -14.65 10.55 0.64
C GLU A 245 -14.10 10.03 -0.70
N TRP A 246 -13.39 8.91 -0.69
CA TRP A 246 -12.67 8.38 -1.85
C TRP A 246 -13.59 8.02 -3.02
N GLU A 247 -14.81 7.54 -2.75
CA GLU A 247 -15.78 7.17 -3.78
C GLU A 247 -16.41 8.36 -4.50
N LYS A 248 -16.24 9.59 -3.99
CA LYS A 248 -16.76 10.80 -4.64
C LYS A 248 -15.96 11.12 -5.90
N LYS A 249 -16.66 11.44 -6.99
CA LYS A 249 -16.04 11.89 -8.26
C LYS A 249 -15.07 13.06 -8.07
N ILE A 250 -15.43 14.00 -7.19
CA ILE A 250 -14.59 15.16 -6.87
C ILE A 250 -13.26 14.74 -6.22
N SER A 251 -13.25 13.67 -5.43
CA SER A 251 -12.05 13.14 -4.79
C SER A 251 -11.13 12.44 -5.79
N LYS A 252 -11.68 11.72 -6.78
CA LYS A 252 -10.89 11.16 -7.88
C LYS A 252 -10.25 12.28 -8.73
N LEU A 253 -10.99 13.36 -8.99
CA LEU A 253 -10.45 14.56 -9.65
C LEU A 253 -9.35 15.23 -8.80
N LYS A 254 -9.61 15.42 -7.51
CA LYS A 254 -8.63 15.94 -6.54
C LYS A 254 -7.35 15.12 -6.56
N PHE A 255 -7.44 13.79 -6.55
CA PHE A 255 -6.30 12.89 -6.63
C PHE A 255 -5.52 13.06 -7.94
N LYS A 256 -6.20 13.10 -9.09
CA LYS A 256 -5.54 13.35 -10.40
C LYS A 256 -4.72 14.64 -10.38
N ILE A 257 -5.30 15.73 -9.86
CA ILE A 257 -4.63 17.03 -9.76
C ILE A 257 -3.45 16.96 -8.80
N ILE A 258 -3.65 16.41 -7.60
CA ILE A 258 -2.63 16.25 -6.56
C ILE A 258 -1.45 15.42 -7.09
N LYS A 259 -1.73 14.30 -7.76
CA LYS A 259 -0.73 13.40 -8.35
C LYS A 259 0.10 14.13 -9.41
N PHE A 260 -0.55 14.88 -10.31
CA PHE A 260 0.15 15.70 -11.30
C PHE A 260 1.10 16.71 -10.64
N PHE A 261 0.63 17.47 -9.63
CA PHE A 261 1.47 18.45 -8.95
C PHE A 261 2.55 17.84 -8.07
N ALA A 262 2.32 16.66 -7.50
CA ALA A 262 3.34 15.91 -6.78
C ALA A 262 4.58 15.68 -7.66
N THR A 263 4.39 15.44 -8.96
CA THR A 263 5.51 15.31 -9.93
C THR A 263 6.36 16.59 -10.04
N LYS A 264 5.79 17.78 -9.78
CA LYS A 264 6.46 19.08 -10.01
C LYS A 264 7.22 19.59 -8.78
N GLN A 265 7.19 18.86 -7.68
CA GLN A 265 7.77 19.29 -6.41
C GLN A 265 9.30 19.41 -6.45
N LYS A 266 9.85 20.24 -5.55
CA LYS A 266 11.29 20.54 -5.47
C LYS A 266 12.13 19.26 -5.30
N ILE A 267 11.64 18.33 -4.46
CA ILE A 267 12.31 17.06 -4.21
C ILE A 267 12.54 16.25 -5.50
N ASN A 268 11.58 16.21 -6.43
CA ASN A 268 11.76 15.44 -7.67
C ASN A 268 12.84 16.04 -8.58
N LYS A 269 12.95 17.37 -8.63
CA LYS A 269 14.04 18.03 -9.36
C LYS A 269 15.39 17.70 -8.74
N LEU A 270 15.47 17.70 -7.41
CA LEU A 270 16.67 17.33 -6.65
C LEU A 270 17.06 15.87 -6.90
N GLU A 271 16.10 14.94 -6.82
CA GLU A 271 16.32 13.53 -7.09
C GLU A 271 16.78 13.27 -8.52
N LYS A 272 16.14 13.92 -9.51
CA LYS A 272 16.54 13.82 -10.92
C LYS A 272 17.98 14.28 -11.13
N GLN A 273 18.35 15.41 -10.53
CA GLN A 273 19.72 15.92 -10.57
C GLN A 273 20.71 14.92 -9.97
N VAL A 274 20.45 14.45 -8.74
CA VAL A 274 21.35 13.52 -8.03
C VAL A 274 21.47 12.20 -8.78
N ARG A 275 20.36 11.62 -9.25
CA ARG A 275 20.39 10.38 -10.05
C ARG A 275 21.23 10.54 -11.30
N ASN A 276 21.07 11.66 -12.02
CA ASN A 276 21.87 11.96 -13.20
C ASN A 276 23.36 12.08 -12.86
N ASN A 277 23.70 12.81 -11.80
CA ASN A 277 25.08 13.01 -11.36
C ASN A 277 25.76 11.70 -10.92
N LEU A 278 24.99 10.77 -10.37
CA LEU A 278 25.46 9.44 -9.93
C LEU A 278 25.36 8.36 -11.03
N GLY A 279 24.88 8.69 -12.24
CA GLY A 279 24.70 7.72 -13.32
C GLY A 279 23.64 6.65 -13.04
N LEU A 280 22.65 6.95 -12.20
CA LEU A 280 21.54 6.05 -11.86
C LEU A 280 20.41 6.16 -12.89
N LYS A 281 19.65 5.08 -13.08
CA LYS A 281 18.46 5.03 -13.96
C LYS A 281 17.53 6.22 -13.66
N LEU A 282 17.12 6.97 -14.67
CA LEU A 282 16.07 7.97 -14.48
C LEU A 282 14.70 7.28 -14.54
N PHE A 283 13.78 7.73 -13.69
CA PHE A 283 12.39 7.32 -13.74
C PHE A 283 11.60 8.48 -14.31
N ASP A 284 10.78 8.22 -15.32
CA ASP A 284 9.86 9.23 -15.81
C ASP A 284 8.63 9.29 -14.90
N ILE A 285 8.79 9.97 -13.77
CA ILE A 285 7.67 10.29 -12.87
C ILE A 285 6.88 11.50 -13.38
N TYR A 286 7.11 11.99 -14.61
CA TYR A 286 6.49 13.21 -15.13
C TYR A 286 5.44 12.95 -16.22
N GLU A 287 5.19 11.69 -16.60
CA GLU A 287 4.15 11.28 -17.55
C GLU A 287 2.74 11.24 -16.96
N GLU A 288 2.45 12.03 -15.92
CA GLU A 288 1.06 12.26 -15.54
C GLU A 288 0.45 13.29 -16.50
N GLU A 289 -0.65 12.93 -17.15
CA GLU A 289 -1.39 13.86 -18.00
C GLU A 289 -1.83 15.08 -17.18
N PRO A 290 -1.62 16.31 -17.68
CA PRO A 290 -2.09 17.49 -16.99
C PRO A 290 -3.62 17.47 -16.87
N PRO A 291 -4.19 18.02 -15.79
CA PRO A 291 -5.64 18.18 -15.72
C PRO A 291 -6.13 19.06 -16.87
N THR A 292 -7.26 18.70 -17.46
CA THR A 292 -7.88 19.47 -18.54
C THR A 292 -8.36 20.84 -18.04
N LYS A 293 -8.64 21.77 -18.95
CA LYS A 293 -9.17 23.10 -18.57
C LYS A 293 -10.50 22.99 -17.82
N GLU A 294 -11.35 22.04 -18.20
CA GLU A 294 -12.63 21.78 -17.55
C GLU A 294 -12.44 21.22 -16.13
N GLU A 295 -11.50 20.28 -15.97
CA GLU A 295 -11.10 19.73 -14.66
C GLU A 295 -10.54 20.81 -13.73
N VAL A 296 -9.73 21.74 -14.25
CA VAL A 296 -9.21 22.90 -13.49
C VAL A 296 -10.34 23.86 -13.09
N GLU A 297 -11.37 24.02 -13.93
CA GLU A 297 -12.51 24.86 -13.60
C GLU A 297 -13.41 24.24 -12.53
N GLN A 298 -13.62 22.92 -12.57
CA GLN A 298 -14.31 22.15 -11.53
C GLN A 298 -13.54 22.15 -10.20
N ALA A 299 -12.20 22.23 -10.26
CA ALA A 299 -11.34 22.26 -9.07
C ALA A 299 -11.52 23.50 -8.18
N LYS A 300 -12.32 24.51 -8.57
CA LYS A 300 -12.65 25.68 -7.73
C LYS A 300 -13.21 25.28 -6.36
N GLU A 301 -13.93 24.17 -6.28
CA GLU A 301 -14.50 23.64 -5.02
C GLU A 301 -13.43 23.09 -4.06
N ILE A 302 -12.28 22.67 -4.58
CA ILE A 302 -11.16 22.07 -3.80
C ILE A 302 -9.92 22.97 -3.76
N ALA A 303 -10.03 24.22 -4.22
CA ALA A 303 -8.88 25.12 -4.38
C ALA A 303 -8.13 25.40 -3.07
N GLU A 304 -8.85 25.54 -1.95
CA GLU A 304 -8.21 25.73 -0.63
C GLU A 304 -7.41 24.50 -0.17
N GLU A 305 -7.88 23.30 -0.48
CA GLU A 305 -7.18 22.05 -0.15
C GLU A 305 -5.95 21.85 -1.02
N LEU A 306 -6.05 22.15 -2.31
CA LEU A 306 -4.91 22.12 -3.24
C LEU A 306 -3.81 23.09 -2.77
N LYS A 307 -4.18 24.28 -2.28
CA LYS A 307 -3.21 25.22 -1.68
C LYS A 307 -2.53 24.65 -0.44
N LYS A 308 -3.27 23.94 0.43
CA LYS A 308 -2.68 23.24 1.60
C LYS A 308 -1.73 22.12 1.17
N PHE A 309 -2.03 21.43 0.08
CA PHE A 309 -1.15 20.39 -0.48
C PHE A 309 0.15 20.98 -1.03
N GLU A 310 0.11 22.12 -1.72
CA GLU A 310 1.34 22.82 -2.13
C GLU A 310 2.22 23.17 -0.92
N LEU A 311 1.62 23.70 0.16
CA LEU A 311 2.32 24.00 1.41
C LEU A 311 2.93 22.76 2.10
N TYR A 312 2.43 21.54 1.84
CA TYR A 312 3.01 20.32 2.39
C TYR A 312 4.42 20.03 1.82
N TYR A 313 4.73 20.54 0.62
CA TYR A 313 6.04 20.37 -0.02
C TYR A 313 6.93 21.61 0.05
N GLU A 314 6.42 22.74 0.55
CA GLU A 314 7.20 23.91 0.92
C GLU A 314 7.89 23.73 2.28
#